data_AF-A0A835Z6X4-F1
#
_entry.id   AF-A0A835Z6X4-F1
#
_cell.length_a   1.000
_cell.length_b   1.000
_cell.length_c   1.000
_cell.angle_alpha   90.00
_cell.angle_beta   90.00
_cell.angle_gamma   90.00
#
_symmetry.space_group_name_H-M   'P 1'
#
loop_
_entity.id
_entity.type
_entity.pdbx_description
1 polymer ?
#
loop_
_entity_poly.entity_id
_entity_poly.type
_entity_poly.pdbx_seq_one_letter_code
_entity_poly.pdbx_strand_id
1 'polypeptide(L)'
;MPMMQHIARCHCRQQVREDAPWAVTDEFLRAYSIDFVCHDALPYDHASSVSDNGGMYEHLNRAGRFIEMRRTEGISTSATSSPVLMNRLRRHSDAAGAPPTDYDEFVRRNVFRGYSAKDMNVSFLKEQAIKFGWENLQAQALAEDLQKAFVTLFDRESAFRTRWRNQRKAIRNRIGVLAKNSLC
;
A
#
# COMPACT_ATOMS: atom_id res chain seq x y z
N MET A 1 14.95 7.26 -24.92
CA MET A 1 14.68 7.87 -23.61
C MET A 1 13.16 8.01 -23.42
N PRO A 2 12.51 7.16 -22.58
CA PRO A 2 11.05 7.08 -22.51
C PRO A 2 10.36 7.85 -21.36
N MET A 3 11.09 8.43 -20.41
CA MET A 3 10.49 8.92 -19.15
C MET A 3 9.63 10.20 -19.31
N MET A 4 9.96 11.10 -20.25
CA MET A 4 9.27 12.39 -20.41
C MET A 4 8.03 12.36 -21.32
N GLN A 5 7.69 11.19 -21.88
CA GLN A 5 6.55 11.05 -22.80
C GLN A 5 5.21 11.41 -22.16
N HIS A 6 5.07 11.25 -20.85
CA HIS A 6 3.84 11.56 -20.13
C HIS A 6 3.62 13.07 -20.00
N ILE A 7 4.63 13.82 -19.57
CA ILE A 7 4.58 15.29 -19.47
C ILE A 7 4.38 15.90 -20.86
N ALA A 8 4.98 15.29 -21.88
CA ALA A 8 4.78 15.71 -23.25
C ALA A 8 3.29 15.65 -23.66
N ARG A 9 2.51 14.68 -23.22
CA ARG A 9 1.10 14.56 -23.66
C ARG A 9 0.13 15.48 -22.90
N CYS A 10 0.61 16.27 -21.95
CA CYS A 10 -0.23 17.22 -21.22
C CYS A 10 -0.75 18.33 -22.13
N HIS A 11 -2.05 18.63 -22.05
CA HIS A 11 -2.71 19.63 -22.90
C HIS A 11 -2.23 21.07 -22.63
N CYS A 12 -1.94 21.39 -21.37
CA CYS A 12 -1.48 22.72 -20.96
C CYS A 12 0.00 23.00 -21.27
N ARG A 13 0.71 22.05 -21.90
CA ARG A 13 2.16 22.11 -22.12
C ARG A 13 2.48 22.62 -23.53
N GLN A 14 3.38 23.59 -23.64
CA GLN A 14 3.99 23.98 -24.93
C GLN A 14 5.37 23.32 -25.11
N GLN A 15 6.33 23.61 -24.23
CA GLN A 15 7.67 23.05 -24.26
C GLN A 15 7.95 22.20 -23.00
N VAL A 16 8.77 21.16 -23.13
CA VAL A 16 9.32 20.42 -21.99
C VAL A 16 10.83 20.50 -22.06
N ARG A 17 11.48 20.68 -20.92
CA ARG A 17 12.95 20.66 -20.78
C ARG A 17 13.35 19.45 -19.96
N GLU A 18 14.36 18.74 -20.46
CA GLU A 18 15.00 17.65 -19.71
C GLU A 18 16.01 18.27 -18.72
N ASP A 19 16.34 17.54 -17.66
CA ASP A 19 17.39 17.93 -16.69
C ASP A 19 17.18 19.31 -16.03
N ALA A 20 15.95 19.60 -15.61
CA ALA A 20 15.66 20.80 -14.84
C ALA A 20 16.47 20.82 -13.52
N PRO A 21 17.09 21.96 -13.17
CA PRO A 21 17.89 22.07 -11.95
C PRO A 21 16.99 21.97 -10.72
N TRP A 22 17.54 21.42 -9.63
CA TRP A 22 16.83 21.33 -8.36
C TRP A 22 16.54 22.71 -7.74
N ALA A 23 17.51 23.62 -7.81
CA ALA A 23 17.34 25.02 -7.40
C ALA A 23 17.21 25.91 -8.64
N VAL A 24 16.16 26.74 -8.68
CA VAL A 24 15.99 27.74 -9.74
C VAL A 24 16.92 28.92 -9.44
N THR A 25 17.77 29.29 -10.39
CA THR A 25 18.66 30.45 -10.29
C THR A 25 18.23 31.54 -11.27
N ASP A 26 18.56 32.80 -10.96
CA ASP A 26 18.25 33.92 -11.86
C ASP A 26 18.91 33.78 -13.24
N GLU A 27 20.05 33.09 -13.30
CA GLU A 27 20.77 32.82 -14.54
C GLU A 27 20.00 31.84 -15.42
N PHE A 28 19.41 30.81 -14.82
CA PHE A 28 18.50 29.89 -15.51
C PHE A 28 17.25 30.62 -16.02
N LEU A 29 16.65 31.49 -15.20
CA LEU A 29 15.47 32.26 -15.61
C LEU A 29 15.77 33.18 -16.80
N ARG A 30 16.92 33.84 -16.81
CA ARG A 30 17.35 34.69 -17.94
C ARG A 30 17.65 33.88 -19.19
N ALA A 31 18.37 32.76 -19.06
CA ALA A 31 18.76 31.91 -20.19
C ALA A 31 17.53 31.38 -20.97
N TYR A 32 16.43 31.14 -20.26
CA TYR A 32 15.20 30.61 -20.85
C TYR A 32 14.06 31.63 -20.96
N SER A 33 14.32 32.91 -20.65
CA SER A 33 13.31 33.98 -20.67
C SER A 33 12.03 33.61 -19.90
N ILE A 34 12.20 33.13 -18.66
CA ILE A 34 11.09 32.73 -17.80
C ILE A 34 10.64 33.94 -16.96
N ASP A 35 9.38 34.35 -17.15
CA ASP A 35 8.80 35.48 -16.43
C ASP A 35 8.29 35.11 -15.03
N PHE A 36 7.60 33.96 -14.95
CA PHE A 36 6.95 33.49 -13.73
C PHE A 36 7.22 32.01 -13.49
N VAL A 37 7.35 31.65 -12.21
CA VAL A 37 7.47 30.26 -11.74
C VAL A 37 6.21 29.90 -10.97
N CYS A 38 5.54 28.82 -11.38
CA CYS A 38 4.32 28.36 -10.75
C CYS A 38 4.58 27.08 -9.93
N HIS A 39 4.31 27.08 -8.63
CA HIS A 39 4.37 25.88 -7.77
C HIS A 39 3.36 25.95 -6.62
N ASP A 40 3.18 24.86 -5.87
CA ASP A 40 2.41 24.92 -4.62
C ASP A 40 3.08 25.84 -3.57
N ALA A 41 2.27 26.37 -2.65
CA ALA A 41 2.70 27.35 -1.64
C ALA A 41 3.45 26.74 -0.45
N LEU A 42 3.72 25.43 -0.47
CA LEU A 42 4.40 24.77 0.65
C LEU A 42 5.91 25.07 0.57
N PRO A 43 6.56 25.41 1.70
CA PRO A 43 8.00 25.61 1.70
C PRO A 43 8.71 24.28 1.39
N TYR A 44 9.49 24.27 0.32
CA TYR A 44 10.40 23.18 0.00
C TYR A 44 11.78 23.51 0.56
N ASP A 45 12.12 22.85 1.66
CA ASP A 45 13.43 22.93 2.28
C ASP A 45 14.39 21.94 1.59
N HIS A 46 15.66 22.33 1.46
CA HIS A 46 16.71 21.40 1.04
C HIS A 46 17.75 21.22 2.14
N ALA A 47 18.36 20.04 2.16
CA ALA A 47 19.41 19.70 3.12
C ALA A 47 20.74 20.46 2.87
N SER A 48 20.83 21.32 1.86
CA SER A 48 22.06 22.04 1.49
C SER A 48 21.83 23.54 1.30
N SER A 49 20.84 24.15 1.96
CA SER A 49 20.64 25.60 1.91
C SER A 49 21.75 26.29 2.64
N VAL A 50 22.77 26.67 1.87
CA VAL A 50 23.68 27.77 2.16
C VAL A 50 22.90 29.10 2.03
N SER A 51 21.83 29.21 2.79
CA SER A 51 21.02 30.43 2.93
C SER A 51 20.29 30.30 4.24
N ASP A 52 20.88 30.89 5.26
CA ASP A 52 20.45 30.87 6.66
C ASP A 52 19.02 31.39 6.93
N ASN A 53 18.18 31.71 5.93
CA ASN A 53 16.83 32.25 6.15
C ASN A 53 15.92 32.14 4.89
N GLY A 54 15.59 30.93 4.42
CA GLY A 54 14.41 30.79 3.54
C GLY A 54 14.33 29.58 2.61
N GLY A 55 13.09 29.20 2.25
CA GLY A 55 12.79 28.06 1.37
C GLY A 55 13.22 28.27 -0.09
N MET A 56 13.30 27.20 -0.88
CA MET A 56 13.79 27.18 -2.28
C MET A 56 13.24 28.31 -3.17
N TYR A 57 11.94 28.60 -3.07
CA TYR A 57 11.24 29.58 -3.91
C TYR A 57 11.11 30.97 -3.28
N GLU A 58 11.63 31.17 -2.07
CA GLU A 58 11.40 32.41 -1.33
C GLU A 58 11.99 33.64 -2.02
N HIS A 59 13.17 33.50 -2.64
CA HIS A 59 13.78 34.57 -3.42
C HIS A 59 12.92 35.00 -4.61
N LEU A 60 12.22 34.05 -5.25
CA LEU A 60 11.32 34.31 -6.37
C LEU A 60 10.02 34.95 -5.92
N ASN A 61 9.52 34.55 -4.74
CA ASN A 61 8.35 35.17 -4.14
C ASN A 61 8.62 36.63 -3.76
N ARG A 62 9.78 36.91 -3.13
CA ARG A 62 10.20 38.29 -2.82
C ARG A 62 10.39 39.15 -4.08
N ALA A 63 10.80 38.54 -5.20
CA ALA A 63 10.93 39.22 -6.48
C ALA A 63 9.59 39.41 -7.23
N GLY A 64 8.46 38.92 -6.70
CA GLY A 64 7.16 38.99 -7.35
C GLY A 64 7.03 38.12 -8.61
N ARG A 65 7.89 37.10 -8.76
CA ARG A 65 7.93 36.20 -9.92
C ARG A 65 7.38 34.80 -9.63
N PHE A 66 6.81 34.59 -8.45
CA PHE A 66 6.25 33.31 -8.02
C PHE A 66 4.72 33.35 -8.05
N ILE A 67 4.11 32.34 -8.66
CA ILE A 67 2.66 32.16 -8.70
C ILE A 67 2.30 30.90 -7.91
N GLU A 68 1.55 31.08 -6.84
CA GLU A 68 1.07 29.98 -6.01
C GLU A 68 -0.06 29.20 -6.70
N MET A 69 0.09 27.87 -6.78
CA MET A 69 -0.93 26.95 -7.29
C MET A 69 -1.56 26.12 -6.18
N ARG A 70 -2.85 25.82 -6.34
CA ARG A 70 -3.57 24.94 -5.42
C ARG A 70 -3.36 23.48 -5.80
N ARG A 71 -3.06 22.64 -4.81
CA ARG A 71 -3.01 21.19 -4.99
C ARG A 71 -4.41 20.64 -5.24
N THR A 72 -4.52 19.65 -6.12
CA THR A 72 -5.75 18.89 -6.30
C THR A 72 -5.94 17.95 -5.11
N GLU A 73 -7.07 18.06 -4.43
CA GLU A 73 -7.38 17.18 -3.30
C GLU A 73 -7.62 15.74 -3.78
N GLY A 74 -7.13 14.76 -3.01
CA GLY A 74 -7.38 13.34 -3.27
C GLY A 74 -6.54 12.69 -4.38
N ILE A 75 -5.71 13.46 -5.09
CA ILE A 75 -4.84 12.94 -6.15
C ILE A 75 -3.39 13.34 -5.85
N SER A 76 -2.53 12.35 -5.62
CA SER A 76 -1.07 12.52 -5.56
C SER A 76 -0.38 11.23 -5.98
N THR A 77 0.88 11.30 -6.39
CA THR A 77 1.69 10.11 -6.72
C THR A 77 1.74 9.14 -5.54
N SER A 78 1.90 9.69 -4.33
CA SER A 78 1.82 8.95 -3.08
C SER A 78 0.40 8.46 -2.79
N ALA A 79 -0.67 9.16 -3.14
CA ALA A 79 -2.03 8.65 -2.97
C ALA A 79 -2.28 7.47 -3.92
N THR A 80 -1.83 7.53 -5.17
CA THR A 80 -1.95 6.43 -6.13
C THR A 80 -1.14 5.19 -5.74
N SER A 81 0.06 5.36 -5.19
CA SER A 81 0.88 4.25 -4.70
C SER A 81 0.61 3.87 -3.23
N SER A 82 -0.13 4.70 -2.49
CA SER A 82 -0.38 4.47 -1.07
C SER A 82 -1.32 3.29 -0.88
N PRO A 83 -0.97 2.37 0.04
CA PRO A 83 -1.85 1.30 0.48
C PRO A 83 -3.23 1.81 0.91
N VAL A 84 -3.36 3.07 1.36
CA VAL A 84 -4.63 3.63 1.86
C VAL A 84 -5.64 3.87 0.73
N LEU A 85 -5.20 4.31 -0.46
CA LEU A 85 -6.11 4.46 -1.61
C LEU A 85 -6.40 3.10 -2.25
N MET A 86 -5.40 2.22 -2.38
CA MET A 86 -5.63 0.82 -2.77
C MET A 86 -6.61 0.15 -1.79
N ASN A 87 -6.49 0.41 -0.49
CA ASN A 87 -7.42 -0.06 0.53
C ASN A 87 -8.78 0.66 0.47
N ARG A 88 -8.90 1.90 -0.03
CA ARG A 88 -10.21 2.56 -0.26
C ARG A 88 -10.92 1.98 -1.48
N LEU A 89 -10.20 1.77 -2.57
CA LEU A 89 -10.69 1.03 -3.75
C LEU A 89 -11.11 -0.39 -3.33
N ARG A 90 -10.33 -1.05 -2.46
CA ARG A 90 -10.67 -2.35 -1.86
C ARG A 90 -11.84 -2.30 -0.87
N ARG A 91 -12.00 -1.24 -0.06
CA ARG A 91 -13.14 -1.15 0.87
C ARG A 91 -14.48 -1.01 0.15
N HIS A 92 -14.48 -0.48 -1.07
CA HIS A 92 -15.66 -0.54 -1.93
C HIS A 92 -15.91 -1.94 -2.52
N SER A 93 -14.90 -2.81 -2.63
CA SER A 93 -15.06 -4.20 -3.09
C SER A 93 -15.43 -5.19 -1.98
N ASP A 94 -15.07 -4.91 -0.72
CA ASP A 94 -15.34 -5.79 0.42
C ASP A 94 -16.74 -5.58 1.04
N ALA A 95 -17.51 -4.60 0.55
CA ALA A 95 -18.92 -4.45 0.90
C ALA A 95 -19.73 -5.57 0.23
N ALA A 96 -20.38 -6.41 1.05
CA ALA A 96 -21.20 -7.52 0.58
C ALA A 96 -22.23 -7.05 -0.47
N GLY A 97 -22.03 -7.40 -1.74
CA GLY A 97 -22.91 -7.03 -2.86
C GLY A 97 -22.36 -5.96 -3.82
N ALA A 98 -21.15 -5.43 -3.62
CA ALA A 98 -20.53 -4.51 -4.57
C ALA A 98 -19.96 -5.24 -5.80
N PRO A 99 -20.04 -4.65 -7.01
CA PRO A 99 -19.42 -5.22 -8.20
C PRO A 99 -17.89 -5.32 -8.03
N PRO A 100 -17.23 -6.33 -8.62
CA PRO A 100 -15.78 -6.47 -8.59
C PRO A 100 -15.13 -5.18 -9.10
N THR A 101 -14.22 -4.59 -8.33
CA THR A 101 -13.50 -3.38 -8.75
C THR A 101 -12.32 -3.76 -9.65
N ASP A 102 -11.83 -2.80 -10.44
CA ASP A 102 -10.61 -2.94 -11.26
C ASP A 102 -9.41 -3.47 -10.46
N TYR A 103 -9.39 -3.27 -9.14
CA TYR A 103 -8.36 -3.79 -8.24
C TYR A 103 -8.42 -5.31 -8.07
N ASP A 104 -9.62 -5.88 -7.91
CA ASP A 104 -9.77 -7.35 -7.78
C ASP A 104 -9.40 -8.05 -9.10
N GLU A 105 -9.71 -7.45 -10.25
CA GLU A 105 -9.27 -7.96 -11.56
C GLU A 105 -7.75 -7.87 -11.72
N PHE A 106 -7.15 -6.74 -11.32
CA PHE A 106 -5.69 -6.58 -11.31
C PHE A 106 -5.00 -7.66 -10.46
N VAL A 107 -5.51 -7.91 -9.25
CA VAL A 107 -4.96 -8.93 -8.34
C VAL A 107 -5.09 -10.30 -8.98
N ARG A 108 -6.27 -10.68 -9.47
CA ARG A 108 -6.48 -11.98 -10.14
C ARG A 108 -5.51 -12.21 -11.28
N ARG A 109 -5.39 -11.22 -12.17
CA ARG A 109 -4.53 -11.31 -13.36
C ARG A 109 -3.06 -11.50 -12.98
N ASN A 110 -2.57 -10.80 -11.97
CA ASN A 110 -1.18 -10.89 -11.56
C ASN A 110 -0.88 -12.15 -10.73
N VAL A 111 -1.84 -12.63 -9.93
CA VAL A 111 -1.73 -13.94 -9.25
C VAL A 111 -1.66 -15.07 -10.28
N PHE A 112 -2.47 -15.04 -11.34
CA PHE A 112 -2.37 -16.01 -12.45
C PHE A 112 -1.04 -15.93 -13.21
N ARG A 113 -0.43 -14.74 -13.28
CA ARG A 113 0.91 -14.54 -13.86
C ARG A 113 2.06 -14.97 -12.95
N GLY A 114 1.76 -15.42 -11.72
CA GLY A 114 2.77 -15.94 -10.79
C GLY A 114 3.38 -14.89 -9.86
N TYR A 115 2.86 -13.67 -9.80
CA TYR A 115 3.28 -12.69 -8.81
C TYR A 115 2.80 -13.08 -7.41
N SER A 116 3.66 -12.89 -6.40
CA SER A 116 3.31 -13.20 -5.01
C SER A 116 2.34 -12.18 -4.43
N ALA A 117 1.37 -12.62 -3.62
CA ALA A 117 0.45 -11.72 -2.96
C ALA A 117 1.14 -10.75 -1.98
N LYS A 118 2.32 -11.11 -1.48
CA LYS A 118 3.13 -10.22 -0.64
C LYS A 118 3.56 -8.96 -1.38
N ASP A 119 3.85 -9.09 -2.68
CA ASP A 119 4.26 -7.97 -3.54
C ASP A 119 3.08 -7.07 -3.92
N MET A 120 1.86 -7.62 -3.86
CA MET A 120 0.60 -6.94 -4.17
C MET A 120 -0.20 -6.54 -2.92
N ASN A 121 0.39 -6.69 -1.73
CA ASN A 121 -0.25 -6.40 -0.44
C ASN A 121 -1.63 -7.06 -0.27
N VAL A 122 -1.77 -8.30 -0.77
CA VAL A 122 -2.98 -9.12 -0.63
C VAL A 122 -2.78 -10.15 0.48
N SER A 123 -3.85 -10.48 1.19
CA SER A 123 -3.80 -11.53 2.21
C SER A 123 -3.54 -12.89 1.57
N PHE A 124 -2.75 -13.73 2.25
CA PHE A 124 -2.44 -15.09 1.82
C PHE A 124 -3.69 -15.92 1.52
N LEU A 125 -4.75 -15.76 2.32
CA LEU A 125 -6.02 -16.45 2.11
C LEU A 125 -6.71 -16.04 0.79
N LYS A 126 -6.65 -14.75 0.41
CA LYS A 126 -7.24 -14.26 -0.85
C LYS A 126 -6.44 -14.76 -2.06
N GLU A 127 -5.11 -14.88 -1.94
CA GLU A 127 -4.27 -15.50 -2.97
C GLU A 127 -4.65 -16.97 -3.22
N GLN A 128 -4.79 -17.76 -2.15
CA GLN A 128 -5.17 -19.16 -2.26
C GLN A 128 -6.59 -19.29 -2.83
N ALA A 129 -7.53 -18.45 -2.38
CA ALA A 129 -8.89 -18.45 -2.92
C ALA A 129 -8.93 -18.19 -4.43
N ILE A 130 -8.14 -17.23 -4.93
CA ILE A 130 -8.01 -16.95 -6.37
C ILE A 130 -7.38 -18.13 -7.11
N LYS A 131 -6.29 -18.72 -6.58
CA LYS A 131 -5.60 -19.87 -7.20
C LYS A 131 -6.46 -21.13 -7.27
N PHE A 132 -7.27 -21.38 -6.24
CA PHE A 132 -8.16 -22.55 -6.17
C PHE A 132 -9.54 -22.30 -6.81
N GLY A 133 -9.77 -21.12 -7.41
CA GLY A 133 -11.03 -20.80 -8.06
C GLY A 133 -12.23 -20.76 -7.10
N TRP A 134 -12.00 -20.44 -5.82
CA TRP A 134 -13.03 -20.36 -4.77
C TRP A 134 -13.94 -19.12 -4.88
N GLU A 135 -13.99 -18.49 -6.05
CA GLU A 135 -14.72 -17.25 -6.28
C GLU A 135 -16.14 -17.46 -6.80
N ASN A 136 -16.52 -18.69 -7.15
CA ASN A 136 -17.92 -19.02 -7.41
C ASN A 136 -18.71 -18.86 -6.11
N LEU A 137 -19.86 -18.17 -6.15
CA LEU A 137 -20.72 -17.82 -5.00
C LEU A 137 -20.97 -18.96 -3.97
N GLN A 138 -20.89 -20.23 -4.39
CA GLN A 138 -21.00 -21.40 -3.50
C GLN A 138 -19.76 -21.67 -2.63
N ALA A 139 -18.57 -21.27 -3.09
CA ALA A 139 -17.32 -21.47 -2.38
C ALA A 139 -17.04 -20.39 -1.33
N GLN A 140 -17.64 -19.19 -1.44
CA GLN A 140 -17.53 -18.15 -0.40
C GLN A 140 -18.24 -18.55 0.89
N ALA A 141 -19.47 -19.07 0.79
CA ALA A 141 -20.19 -19.60 1.95
C ALA A 141 -19.43 -20.75 2.62
N LEU A 142 -18.90 -21.68 1.81
CA LEU A 142 -18.07 -22.77 2.31
C LEU A 142 -16.75 -22.28 2.93
N ALA A 143 -16.11 -21.26 2.34
CA ALA A 143 -14.87 -20.69 2.85
C ALA A 143 -15.09 -19.92 4.16
N GLU A 144 -16.20 -19.19 4.29
CA GLU A 144 -16.59 -18.56 5.56
C GLU A 144 -16.88 -19.60 6.63
N ASP A 145 -17.60 -20.68 6.29
CA ASP A 145 -17.91 -21.77 7.22
C ASP A 145 -16.65 -22.52 7.62
N LEU A 146 -15.72 -22.75 6.70
CA LEU A 146 -14.40 -23.31 6.99
C LEU A 146 -13.53 -22.38 7.84
N GLN A 147 -13.59 -21.06 7.62
CA GLN A 147 -12.87 -20.10 8.45
C GLN A 147 -13.45 -20.02 9.86
N LYS A 148 -14.78 -20.00 10.01
CA LYS A 148 -15.46 -20.06 11.31
C LYS A 148 -15.15 -21.39 12.00
N ALA A 149 -15.18 -22.51 11.28
CA ALA A 149 -14.78 -23.82 11.78
C ALA A 149 -13.30 -23.86 12.20
N PHE A 150 -12.40 -23.20 11.46
CA PHE A 150 -10.99 -23.14 11.78
C PHE A 150 -10.71 -22.25 13.00
N VAL A 151 -11.32 -21.07 13.07
CA VAL A 151 -11.24 -20.19 14.24
C VAL A 151 -11.77 -20.90 15.48
N THR A 152 -12.94 -21.55 15.39
CA THR A 152 -13.50 -22.33 16.51
C THR A 152 -12.63 -23.54 16.87
N LEU A 153 -11.92 -24.16 15.93
CA LEU A 153 -10.95 -25.22 16.21
C LEU A 153 -9.69 -24.69 16.94
N PHE A 154 -9.30 -23.45 16.68
CA PHE A 154 -8.10 -22.81 17.25
C PHE A 154 -8.37 -21.93 18.47
N ASP A 155 -9.63 -21.63 18.77
CA ASP A 155 -10.00 -20.81 19.91
C ASP A 155 -9.64 -21.47 21.25
N ARG A 156 -9.39 -20.65 22.27
CA ARG A 156 -8.78 -21.03 23.55
C ARG A 156 -9.67 -21.96 24.39
N GLU A 157 -10.98 -21.93 24.14
CA GLU A 157 -12.04 -22.75 24.76
C GLU A 157 -12.45 -23.99 23.96
N SER A 158 -11.89 -24.19 22.77
CA SER A 158 -12.24 -25.32 21.89
C SER A 158 -12.15 -26.67 22.63
N ALA A 159 -13.23 -27.46 22.54
CA ALA A 159 -13.34 -28.77 23.21
C ALA A 159 -12.15 -29.69 22.86
N PHE A 160 -11.60 -29.54 21.65
CA PHE A 160 -10.40 -30.22 21.21
C PHE A 160 -9.15 -29.84 22.02
N ARG A 161 -8.85 -28.55 22.19
CA ARG A 161 -7.68 -28.11 22.98
C ARG A 161 -7.83 -28.46 24.45
N THR A 162 -9.03 -28.38 25.01
CA THR A 162 -9.32 -28.79 26.40
C THR A 162 -9.10 -30.29 26.56
N ARG A 163 -9.61 -31.12 25.64
CA ARG A 163 -9.39 -32.56 25.61
C ARG A 163 -7.90 -32.91 25.46
N TRP A 164 -7.18 -32.22 24.57
CA TRP A 164 -5.75 -32.45 24.35
C TRP A 164 -4.89 -32.03 25.54
N ARG A 165 -5.25 -30.93 26.23
CA ARG A 165 -4.59 -30.46 27.47
C ARG A 165 -4.83 -31.45 28.62
N ASN A 166 -6.05 -31.97 28.74
CA ASN A 166 -6.41 -32.98 29.74
C ASN A 166 -5.72 -34.33 29.47
N GLN A 167 -5.66 -34.78 28.21
CA GLN A 167 -4.91 -35.98 27.84
C GLN A 167 -3.41 -35.83 28.12
N ARG A 168 -2.81 -34.68 27.80
CA ARG A 168 -1.41 -34.40 28.13
C ARG A 168 -1.12 -34.43 29.63
N LYS A 169 -2.03 -33.89 30.45
CA LYS A 169 -1.93 -33.99 31.92
C LYS A 169 -2.02 -35.45 32.40
N ALA A 170 -2.96 -36.22 31.86
CA ALA A 170 -3.13 -37.64 32.21
C ALA A 170 -1.89 -38.48 31.86
N ILE A 171 -1.33 -38.29 30.66
CA ILE A 171 -0.11 -38.99 30.23
C ILE A 171 1.09 -38.59 31.09
N ARG A 172 1.28 -37.30 31.37
CA ARG A 172 2.36 -36.81 32.25
C ARG A 172 2.28 -37.41 33.64
N ASN A 173 1.08 -37.49 34.22
CA ASN A 173 0.88 -38.09 35.53
C ASN A 173 1.20 -39.59 35.52
N ARG A 174 0.80 -40.32 34.47
CA ARG A 174 1.12 -41.75 34.32
C ARG A 174 2.63 -41.99 34.19
N ILE A 175 3.33 -41.18 33.41
CA ILE A 175 4.79 -41.25 33.27
C ILE A 175 5.48 -40.90 34.59
N GLY A 176 4.99 -39.88 35.31
CA GLY A 176 5.54 -39.51 36.62
C GLY A 176 5.35 -40.57 37.70
N VAL A 177 4.25 -41.32 37.67
CA VAL A 177 4.01 -42.47 38.58
C VAL A 177 4.92 -43.63 38.22
N LEU A 178 5.08 -43.95 36.93
CA LEU A 178 5.99 -45.00 36.47
C LEU A 178 7.45 -44.70 36.83
N ALA A 179 7.89 -43.45 36.66
CA ALA A 179 9.24 -43.01 37.02
C ALA A 179 9.51 -43.04 38.53
N LYS A 180 8.49 -42.82 39.36
CA LYS A 180 8.60 -42.94 40.83
C LYS A 180 8.65 -44.39 41.29
N ASN A 181 7.92 -45.28 40.61
CA ASN A 181 7.91 -46.71 40.93
C ASN A 181 9.14 -47.45 40.40
N SER A 182 9.90 -46.87 39.47
CA SER A 182 11.17 -47.44 38.95
C SER A 182 12.42 -46.95 39.70
N LEU A 183 12.26 -46.07 40.70
CA LEU A 183 13.33 -45.51 41.53
C LEU A 183 13.30 -46.06 42.98
N CYS A 184 12.48 -47.08 43.24
CA CYS A 184 12.49 -47.90 44.45
C CYS A 184 12.97 -49.32 44.13
#